data_AF-A0A3D2KJD5-F1
#
_entry.id   AF-A0A3D2KJD5-F1
#
_cell.length_a   1.000
_cell.length_b   1.000
_cell.length_c   1.000
_cell.angle_alpha   90.00
_cell.angle_beta   90.00
_cell.angle_gamma   90.00
#
_symmetry.space_group_name_H-M   'P 1'
#
loop_
_entity.id
_entity.type
_entity.pdbx_description
1 polymer ?
#
loop_
_entity_poly.entity_id
_entity_poly.type
_entity_poly.pdbx_seq_one_letter_code
_entity_poly.pdbx_strand_id
1 'polypeptide(L)'
;MDEDVADLHEAGRLTEIPGVGGALARKIGELIESGRLAYHERLAAEVPPGVLDLLRLPGVGPRTAGLLWRRLGVEDLETLEEAARSGSLRKLPGFGPKKEAAVLEGLAALRRRSGRIPLGEARPAALALVDLLSAVPGVTAVSPAGGVRRWCETVESI
;
A
#
# COMPACT_ATOMS: atom_id res chain seq x y z
N MET A 1 13.71 -12.29 13.36
CA MET A 1 13.38 -11.98 14.77
C MET A 1 11.93 -12.38 14.87
N ASP A 2 11.69 -13.42 15.65
CA ASP A 2 10.41 -14.13 15.64
C ASP A 2 9.68 -13.95 16.98
N GLU A 3 10.17 -13.02 17.81
CA GLU A 3 9.60 -12.60 19.10
C GLU A 3 8.54 -11.51 18.86
N ASP A 4 7.47 -11.53 19.64
CA ASP A 4 6.41 -10.52 19.54
C ASP A 4 6.94 -9.15 19.98
N VAL A 5 6.53 -8.10 19.29
CA VAL A 5 6.92 -6.72 19.64
C VAL A 5 6.32 -6.31 20.99
N ALA A 6 5.16 -6.86 21.37
CA ALA A 6 4.56 -6.66 22.69
C ALA A 6 5.44 -7.25 23.80
N ASP A 7 5.95 -8.47 23.63
CA ASP A 7 6.84 -9.12 24.61
C ASP A 7 8.14 -8.32 24.80
N LEU A 8 8.70 -7.80 23.69
CA LEU A 8 9.87 -6.92 23.72
C LEU A 8 9.61 -5.58 24.43
N HIS A 9 8.38 -5.05 24.35
CA HIS A 9 7.97 -3.85 25.08
C HIS A 9 7.89 -4.12 26.58
N GLU A 10 7.23 -5.20 26.99
CA GLU A 10 7.13 -5.60 28.41
C GLU A 10 8.51 -5.85 29.03
N ALA A 11 9.42 -6.45 28.27
CA ALA A 11 10.80 -6.69 28.71
C ALA A 11 11.69 -5.45 28.68
N GLY A 12 11.22 -4.30 28.16
CA GLY A 12 12.01 -3.08 28.01
C GLY A 12 13.14 -3.18 26.97
N ARG A 13 13.01 -4.12 26.02
CA ARG A 13 14.05 -4.50 25.04
C ARG A 13 13.81 -3.96 23.63
N LEU A 14 12.82 -3.09 23.42
CA LEU A 14 12.52 -2.53 22.09
C LEU A 14 13.73 -1.87 21.40
N THR A 15 14.66 -1.29 22.16
CA THR A 15 15.87 -0.67 21.59
C THR A 15 16.92 -1.66 21.10
N GLU A 16 16.76 -2.95 21.36
CA GLU A 16 17.59 -4.00 20.78
C GLU A 16 17.26 -4.24 19.30
N ILE A 17 16.06 -3.84 18.85
CA ILE A 17 15.64 -3.96 17.45
C ILE A 17 16.50 -3.01 16.60
N PRO A 18 17.24 -3.51 15.60
CA PRO A 18 18.05 -2.66 14.73
C PRO A 18 17.20 -1.56 14.05
N GLY A 19 17.61 -0.31 14.22
CA GLY A 19 16.88 0.86 13.72
C GLY A 19 15.85 1.45 14.68
N VAL A 20 15.60 0.83 15.84
CA VAL A 20 14.69 1.35 16.87
C VAL A 20 15.49 2.06 17.97
N GLY A 21 15.57 3.38 17.88
CA GLY A 21 16.07 4.22 18.97
C GLY A 21 14.99 4.52 20.02
N GLY A 22 15.35 5.17 21.13
CA GLY A 22 14.42 5.49 22.22
C GLY A 22 13.18 6.30 21.80
N ALA A 23 13.29 7.13 20.76
CA ALA A 23 12.13 7.84 20.22
C ALA A 23 11.11 6.91 19.54
N LEU A 24 11.59 5.89 18.81
CA LEU A 24 10.72 4.89 18.19
C LEU A 24 10.20 3.90 19.23
N ALA A 25 11.02 3.48 20.19
CA ALA A 25 10.59 2.61 21.29
C ALA A 25 9.39 3.21 22.05
N ARG A 26 9.43 4.51 22.37
CA ARG A 26 8.29 5.20 23.00
C ARG A 26 7.02 5.20 22.15
N LYS A 27 7.14 5.42 20.84
CA LYS A 27 6.00 5.42 19.90
C LYS A 27 5.41 4.03 19.72
N ILE A 28 6.25 3.00 19.70
CA ILE A 28 5.84 1.60 19.64
C ILE A 28 5.09 1.23 20.94
N GLY A 29 5.62 1.62 22.10
CA GLY A 29 4.94 1.43 23.38
C GLY A 29 3.56 2.09 23.42
N GLU A 30 3.44 3.35 22.98
CA GLU A 30 2.15 4.05 22.88
C GLU A 30 1.13 3.30 22.00
N LEU A 31 1.59 2.76 20.86
CA LEU A 31 0.75 1.95 19.97
C LEU A 31 0.30 0.64 20.62
N ILE A 32 1.17 -0.04 21.36
CA ILE A 32 0.85 -1.30 22.05
C ILE A 32 -0.17 -1.04 23.17
N GLU A 33 0.03 0.01 23.96
CA GLU A 33 -0.79 0.31 25.15
C GLU A 33 -2.16 0.88 24.78
N SER A 34 -2.23 1.74 23.76
CA SER A 34 -3.43 2.52 23.46
C SER A 34 -4.12 2.15 22.14
N GLY A 35 -3.45 1.36 21.28
CA GLY A 35 -3.87 1.11 19.91
C GLY A 35 -3.78 2.34 19.00
N ARG A 36 -3.25 3.47 19.49
CA ARG A 36 -3.21 4.77 18.80
C ARG A 36 -1.84 5.41 18.95
N LEU A 37 -1.57 6.38 18.08
CA LEU A 37 -0.32 7.16 18.08
C LEU A 37 -0.65 8.62 17.81
N ALA A 38 -0.56 9.46 18.83
CA ALA A 38 -0.90 10.89 18.76
C ALA A 38 -0.09 11.62 17.68
N TYR A 39 1.18 11.21 17.49
CA TYR A 39 2.02 11.75 16.42
C TYR A 39 1.47 11.43 15.02
N HIS A 40 0.93 10.22 14.82
CA HIS A 40 0.30 9.83 13.55
C HIS A 40 -1.01 10.58 13.35
N GLU A 41 -1.86 10.65 14.37
CA GLU A 41 -3.15 11.35 14.28
C GLU A 41 -2.97 12.83 13.93
N ARG A 42 -1.98 13.51 14.55
CA ARG A 42 -1.66 14.90 14.23
C ARG A 42 -1.25 15.07 12.76
N LEU A 43 -0.37 14.21 12.25
CA LEU A 43 0.07 14.29 10.85
C LEU A 43 -1.05 13.93 9.87
N ALA A 44 -1.88 12.96 10.21
CA ALA A 44 -3.03 12.58 9.40
C ALA A 44 -4.05 13.72 9.30
N ALA A 45 -4.20 14.54 10.33
CA ALA A 45 -5.07 15.71 10.31
C ALA A 45 -4.57 16.86 9.42
N GLU A 46 -3.28 16.88 9.04
CA GLU A 46 -2.70 17.92 8.17
C GLU A 46 -3.01 17.70 6.68
N VAL A 47 -3.47 16.50 6.29
CA VAL A 47 -3.68 16.11 4.90
C VAL A 47 -5.08 15.53 4.72
N PRO A 48 -5.90 16.02 3.74
CA PRO A 48 -7.20 15.41 3.47
C PRO A 48 -7.04 13.92 3.14
N PRO A 49 -7.93 13.05 3.67
CA PRO A 49 -7.77 11.60 3.54
C PRO A 49 -7.73 11.12 2.07
N GLY A 50 -8.49 11.75 1.18
CA GLY A 50 -8.50 11.40 -0.25
C GLY A 50 -7.18 11.70 -0.97
N VAL A 51 -6.32 12.57 -0.45
CA VAL A 51 -4.99 12.81 -1.02
C VAL A 51 -4.11 11.56 -0.89
N LEU A 52 -4.32 10.76 0.16
CA LEU A 52 -3.62 9.49 0.33
C LEU A 52 -4.10 8.42 -0.66
N ASP A 53 -5.35 8.50 -1.14
CA ASP A 53 -5.85 7.58 -2.18
C ASP A 53 -5.09 7.75 -3.50
N LEU A 54 -4.53 8.93 -3.76
CA LEU A 54 -3.68 9.17 -4.94
C LEU A 54 -2.45 8.24 -4.96
N LEU A 55 -1.97 7.80 -3.80
CA LEU A 55 -0.83 6.87 -3.69
C LEU A 55 -1.14 5.47 -4.23
N ARG A 56 -2.43 5.16 -4.45
CA ARG A 56 -2.86 3.90 -5.06
C ARG A 56 -2.59 3.88 -6.57
N LEU A 57 -2.33 5.04 -7.18
CA LEU A 57 -2.00 5.14 -8.59
C LEU A 57 -0.53 4.81 -8.84
N PRO A 58 -0.24 3.87 -9.75
CA PRO A 58 1.12 3.58 -10.17
C PRO A 58 1.83 4.85 -10.64
N GLY A 59 3.04 5.10 -10.11
CA GLY A 59 3.84 6.28 -10.46
C GLY A 59 3.48 7.57 -9.71
N VAL A 60 2.47 7.56 -8.84
CA VAL A 60 2.14 8.67 -7.94
C VAL A 60 2.69 8.38 -6.54
N GLY A 61 3.83 8.99 -6.21
CA GLY A 61 4.41 8.95 -4.86
C GLY A 61 4.02 10.15 -3.99
N PRO A 62 4.42 10.19 -2.70
CA PRO A 62 4.06 11.24 -1.76
C PRO A 62 4.42 12.66 -2.22
N ARG A 63 5.55 12.82 -2.92
CA ARG A 63 5.95 14.11 -3.50
C ARG A 63 4.98 14.58 -4.58
N THR A 64 4.56 13.66 -5.44
CA THR A 64 3.63 13.93 -6.54
C THR A 64 2.23 14.20 -6.02
N ALA A 65 1.72 13.38 -5.10
CA ALA A 65 0.42 13.58 -4.46
C ALA A 65 0.36 14.95 -3.76
N GLY A 66 1.40 15.30 -2.98
CA GLY A 66 1.49 16.61 -2.34
C GLY A 66 1.61 17.78 -3.32
N LEU A 67 2.23 17.59 -4.49
CA LEU A 67 2.27 18.61 -5.55
C LEU A 67 0.89 18.84 -6.16
N LEU A 68 0.18 17.75 -6.50
CA LEU A 68 -1.17 17.78 -7.06
C LEU A 68 -2.14 18.49 -6.11
N TRP A 69 -2.10 18.11 -4.84
CA TRP A 69 -2.91 18.75 -3.80
C TRP A 69 -2.57 20.25 -3.65
N ARG A 70 -1.31 20.60 -3.37
CA ARG A 70 -0.95 22.00 -3.08
C ARG A 70 -1.03 22.95 -4.28
N ARG A 71 -0.90 22.45 -5.52
CA ARG A 71 -0.86 23.31 -6.72
C ARG A 71 -2.15 23.30 -7.52
N LEU A 72 -2.88 22.19 -7.52
CA LEU A 72 -4.11 22.02 -8.31
C LEU A 72 -5.34 21.79 -7.44
N GLY A 73 -5.21 21.68 -6.11
CA GLY A 73 -6.33 21.43 -5.22
C GLY A 73 -6.94 20.04 -5.38
N VAL A 74 -6.15 19.07 -5.88
CA VAL A 74 -6.60 17.69 -6.02
C VAL A 74 -6.65 17.04 -4.64
N GLU A 75 -7.84 16.67 -4.19
CA GLU A 75 -8.09 16.12 -2.86
C GLU A 75 -8.51 14.66 -2.88
N ASP A 76 -8.78 14.09 -4.06
CA ASP A 76 -9.22 12.70 -4.25
C ASP A 76 -9.00 12.22 -5.70
N LEU A 77 -9.41 10.99 -5.99
CA LEU A 77 -9.27 10.40 -7.33
C LEU A 77 -10.20 11.02 -8.38
N GLU A 78 -11.31 11.61 -7.98
CA GLU A 78 -12.29 12.23 -8.89
C GLU A 78 -11.77 13.59 -9.39
N THR A 79 -11.37 14.46 -8.47
CA THR A 79 -10.72 15.74 -8.76
C THR A 79 -9.42 15.56 -9.53
N LEU A 80 -8.69 14.46 -9.31
CA LEU A 80 -7.52 14.11 -10.14
C LEU A 80 -7.92 13.79 -11.58
N GLU A 81 -8.99 13.02 -11.78
CA GLU A 81 -9.46 12.69 -13.11
C GLU A 81 -9.91 13.95 -13.87
N GLU A 82 -10.65 14.84 -13.21
CA GLU A 82 -11.06 16.13 -13.78
C GLU A 82 -9.85 16.95 -14.20
N ALA A 83 -8.85 17.09 -13.32
CA ALA A 83 -7.61 17.81 -13.61
C ALA A 83 -6.81 17.18 -14.76
N ALA A 84 -6.86 15.85 -14.92
CA ALA A 84 -6.22 15.14 -16.03
C ALA A 84 -6.98 15.37 -17.34
N ARG A 85 -8.30 15.27 -17.34
CA ARG A 85 -9.14 15.48 -18.53
C ARG A 85 -9.13 16.92 -19.02
N SER A 86 -9.05 17.89 -18.11
CA SER A 86 -8.97 19.31 -18.45
C SER A 86 -7.60 19.76 -18.96
N GLY A 87 -6.59 18.87 -18.96
CA GLY A 87 -5.20 19.23 -19.28
C GLY A 87 -4.49 20.02 -18.18
N SER A 88 -5.09 20.20 -17.01
CA SER A 88 -4.54 20.99 -15.90
C SER A 88 -3.25 20.39 -15.35
N LEU A 89 -3.09 19.06 -15.42
CA LEU A 89 -1.87 18.37 -14.98
C LEU A 89 -0.63 18.86 -15.73
N ARG A 90 -0.75 19.22 -17.02
CA ARG A 90 0.38 19.68 -17.86
C ARG A 90 0.99 21.00 -17.38
N LYS A 91 0.28 21.75 -16.53
CA LYS A 91 0.79 22.99 -15.92
C LYS A 91 1.82 22.73 -14.81
N LEU A 92 1.94 21.48 -14.34
CA LEU A 92 2.86 21.12 -13.28
C LEU A 92 4.25 20.74 -13.82
N PRO A 93 5.32 21.09 -13.08
CA PRO A 93 6.67 20.72 -13.47
C PRO A 93 6.80 19.20 -13.54
N GLY A 94 7.30 18.71 -14.67
CA GLY A 94 7.51 17.29 -14.90
C GLY A 94 6.23 16.50 -15.23
N PHE A 95 5.08 17.15 -15.45
CA PHE A 95 3.87 16.54 -16.00
C PHE A 95 3.72 16.91 -17.48
N GLY A 96 4.00 15.95 -18.35
CA GLY A 96 3.75 16.06 -19.79
C GLY A 96 2.52 15.25 -20.21
N PRO A 97 2.14 15.31 -21.51
CA PRO A 97 0.98 14.60 -22.04
C PRO A 97 1.05 13.08 -21.80
N LYS A 98 2.27 12.50 -21.84
CA LYS A 98 2.48 11.07 -21.54
C LYS A 98 2.12 10.71 -20.09
N LYS A 99 2.47 11.57 -19.13
CA LYS A 99 2.16 11.31 -17.71
C LYS A 99 0.69 11.51 -17.41
N GLU A 100 0.05 12.51 -18.02
CA GLU A 100 -1.39 12.70 -17.92
C GLU A 100 -2.16 11.48 -18.46
N ALA A 101 -1.77 10.97 -19.63
CA ALA A 101 -2.34 9.74 -20.17
C ALA A 101 -2.14 8.55 -19.22
N ALA A 102 -0.93 8.39 -18.66
CA ALA A 102 -0.64 7.34 -17.68
C ALA A 102 -1.49 7.46 -16.40
N VAL A 103 -1.80 8.68 -15.96
CA VAL A 103 -2.70 8.91 -14.81
C VAL A 103 -4.12 8.45 -15.16
N LEU A 104 -4.65 8.82 -16.33
CA LEU A 104 -5.98 8.41 -16.78
C LEU A 104 -6.09 6.88 -16.93
N GLU A 105 -5.05 6.25 -17.51
CA GLU A 105 -4.97 4.79 -17.61
C GLU A 105 -4.92 4.12 -16.23
N GLY A 106 -4.12 4.68 -15.31
CA GLY A 106 -4.01 4.22 -13.92
C GLY A 106 -5.35 4.29 -13.19
N LEU A 107 -6.10 5.39 -13.35
CA LEU A 107 -7.44 5.56 -12.78
C LEU A 107 -8.42 4.52 -13.33
N ALA A 108 -8.41 4.31 -14.66
CA ALA A 108 -9.25 3.30 -15.30
C ALA A 108 -8.88 1.87 -14.87
N ALA A 109 -7.59 1.59 -14.63
CA ALA A 109 -7.13 0.30 -14.11
C ALA A 109 -7.56 0.11 -12.65
N LEU A 110 -7.47 1.16 -11.82
CA LEU A 110 -7.86 1.11 -10.42
C LEU A 110 -9.37 0.82 -10.26
N ARG A 111 -10.21 1.46 -11.08
CA ARG A 111 -11.67 1.21 -11.10
C ARG A 111 -12.05 -0.21 -11.50
N ARG A 112 -11.26 -0.84 -12.38
CA ARG A 112 -11.49 -2.21 -12.83
C ARG A 112 -11.08 -3.26 -11.81
N ARG A 113 -10.26 -2.91 -10.81
CA ARG A 113 -9.89 -3.83 -9.73
C ARG A 113 -11.08 -3.98 -8.77
N SER A 114 -11.73 -5.14 -8.82
CA SER A 114 -12.75 -5.58 -7.85
C SER A 114 -12.18 -5.85 -6.45
N GLY A 115 -10.85 -5.81 -6.28
CA GLY A 115 -10.15 -6.25 -5.06
C GLY A 115 -10.25 -7.75 -4.78
N ARG A 116 -10.97 -8.51 -5.62
CA ARG A 116 -11.23 -9.95 -5.45
C ARG A 116 -11.04 -10.70 -6.76
N ILE A 117 -10.25 -11.76 -6.73
CA ILE A 117 -9.91 -12.61 -7.86
C ILE A 117 -10.75 -13.89 -7.75
N PRO A 118 -11.50 -14.29 -8.79
CA PRO A 118 -12.21 -15.57 -8.79
C PRO A 118 -11.25 -16.74 -8.57
N LEU A 119 -11.67 -17.75 -7.82
CA LEU A 119 -10.83 -18.92 -7.55
C LEU A 119 -10.35 -19.62 -8.82
N GLY A 120 -11.19 -19.62 -9.86
CA GLY A 120 -10.86 -20.19 -11.18
C GLY A 120 -9.65 -19.52 -11.86
N GLU A 121 -9.39 -18.24 -11.56
CA GLU A 121 -8.20 -17.52 -12.04
C GLU A 121 -7.06 -17.62 -11.02
N ALA A 122 -7.36 -17.47 -9.73
CA ALA A 122 -6.37 -17.43 -8.67
C ALA A 122 -5.64 -18.77 -8.46
N ARG A 123 -6.36 -19.89 -8.50
CA ARG A 123 -5.80 -21.20 -8.18
C ARG A 123 -4.78 -21.70 -9.23
N PRO A 124 -5.03 -21.61 -10.55
CA PRO A 124 -4.01 -21.96 -11.55
C PRO A 124 -2.74 -21.13 -11.40
N ALA A 125 -2.86 -19.83 -11.17
CA ALA A 125 -1.71 -18.96 -10.93
C ALA A 125 -0.96 -19.33 -9.64
N ALA A 126 -1.67 -19.68 -8.56
CA ALA A 126 -1.06 -20.18 -7.32
C ALA A 126 -0.27 -21.47 -7.55
N LEU A 127 -0.82 -22.42 -8.31
CA LEU A 127 -0.15 -23.68 -8.61
C LEU A 127 1.06 -23.50 -9.51
N ALA A 128 1.00 -22.59 -10.48
CA ALA A 128 2.17 -22.23 -11.29
C ALA A 128 3.31 -21.67 -10.42
N LEU A 129 2.99 -20.85 -9.40
CA LEU A 129 3.98 -20.38 -8.43
C LEU A 129 4.52 -21.51 -7.56
N VAL A 130 3.68 -22.46 -7.14
CA VAL A 130 4.12 -23.66 -6.40
C VAL A 130 5.15 -24.45 -7.21
N ASP A 131 4.88 -24.69 -8.49
CA ASP A 131 5.79 -25.44 -9.37
C ASP A 131 7.13 -24.71 -9.53
N LEU A 132 7.09 -23.40 -9.76
CA LEU A 132 8.29 -22.55 -9.88
C LEU A 132 9.12 -22.55 -8.59
N LEU A 133 8.47 -22.37 -7.44
CA LEU A 133 9.15 -22.30 -6.14
C LEU A 133 9.67 -23.67 -5.69
N SER A 134 8.98 -24.76 -6.04
CA SER A 134 9.43 -26.12 -5.72
C SER A 134 10.72 -26.50 -6.45
N ALA A 135 11.05 -25.82 -7.56
CA ALA A 135 12.31 -26.02 -8.28
C ALA A 135 13.50 -25.25 -7.68
N VAL A 136 13.27 -24.34 -6.72
CA VAL A 136 14.32 -23.52 -6.13
C VAL A 136 15.18 -24.34 -5.16
N PRO A 137 16.52 -24.39 -5.33
CA PRO A 137 17.40 -25.11 -4.42
C PRO A 137 17.22 -24.65 -2.96
N GLY A 138 17.08 -25.61 -2.05
CA GLY A 138 16.86 -25.35 -0.62
C GLY A 138 15.40 -25.29 -0.19
N VAL A 139 14.46 -25.25 -1.14
CA VAL A 139 13.02 -25.39 -0.83
C VAL A 139 12.68 -26.87 -0.65
N THR A 140 12.12 -27.22 0.50
CA THR A 140 11.74 -28.62 0.82
C THR A 140 10.27 -28.90 0.60
N ALA A 141 9.40 -27.89 0.74
CA ALA A 141 7.97 -28.00 0.52
C ALA A 141 7.36 -26.63 0.21
N VAL A 142 6.40 -26.60 -0.72
CA VAL A 142 5.59 -25.42 -1.05
C VAL A 142 4.15 -25.84 -1.16
N SER A 143 3.24 -25.03 -0.63
CA SER A 143 1.81 -25.23 -0.83
C SER A 143 1.07 -23.89 -0.82
N PRO A 144 -0.06 -23.77 -1.52
CA PRO A 144 -0.91 -22.58 -1.41
C PRO A 144 -1.44 -22.45 0.02
N ALA A 145 -1.54 -21.22 0.52
CA ALA A 145 -2.15 -20.89 1.81
C ALA A 145 -3.42 -20.03 1.63
N GLY A 146 -3.94 -19.48 2.73
CA GLY A 146 -5.03 -18.50 2.68
C GLY A 146 -6.32 -18.99 1.99
N GLY A 147 -6.99 -18.07 1.28
CA GLY A 147 -8.28 -18.33 0.63
C GLY A 147 -8.20 -19.36 -0.51
N VAL A 148 -7.08 -19.41 -1.24
CA VAL A 148 -6.85 -20.40 -2.32
C VAL A 148 -6.86 -21.83 -1.75
N ARG A 149 -6.17 -22.05 -0.62
CA ARG A 149 -6.18 -23.34 0.09
C ARG A 149 -7.56 -23.72 0.60
N ARG A 150 -8.33 -22.74 1.07
CA ARG A 150 -9.68 -22.94 1.64
C ARG A 150 -10.79 -22.99 0.59
N TRP A 151 -10.47 -22.95 -0.71
CA TRP A 151 -11.45 -22.97 -1.79
C TRP A 151 -12.50 -21.84 -1.69
N CYS A 152 -12.09 -20.66 -1.23
CA CYS A 152 -12.99 -19.51 -1.24
C CYS A 152 -13.32 -19.11 -2.68
N GLU A 153 -14.60 -18.88 -3.00
CA GLU A 153 -15.11 -18.50 -4.33
C GLU A 153 -14.31 -17.36 -4.97
N THR A 154 -13.89 -16.40 -4.14
CA THR A 154 -13.01 -15.30 -4.52
C THR A 154 -11.95 -15.05 -3.44
N VAL A 155 -10.76 -14.64 -3.84
CA VAL A 155 -9.60 -14.38 -2.96
C VAL A 155 -9.07 -12.97 -3.15
N GLU A 156 -8.40 -12.42 -2.15
CA GLU A 156 -7.80 -11.07 -2.19
C GLU A 156 -6.37 -11.07 -2.73
N SER A 157 -5.67 -12.20 -2.58
CA SER A 157 -4.30 -12.41 -3.03
C SER A 157 -4.05 -13.87 -3.35
N ILE A 158 -2.98 -14.11 -4.10
CA ILE A 158 -2.44 -15.43 -4.46
C ILE A 158 -1.17 -15.65 -3.66
#